data_AF-A0A352Q062-F1
#
_entry.id   AF-A0A352Q062-F1
#
_cell.length_a   1.000
_cell.length_b   1.000
_cell.length_c   1.000
_cell.angle_alpha   90.00
_cell.angle_beta   90.00
_cell.angle_gamma   90.00
#
_symmetry.space_group_name_H-M   'P 1'
#
loop_
_entity.id
_entity.type
_entity.pdbx_description
1 polymer ?
#
loop_
_entity_poly.entity_id
_entity_poly.type
_entity_poly.pdbx_seq_one_letter_code
_entity_poly.pdbx_strand_id
1 'polypeptide(L)'
;RIGKVIPIFTAKHLRNFCARLFYCYFLRDFHLASIEWLAGPLLMIFGGSYGASHWYASSVTGIEASAGTVMLAGLSLIVGLQLLLSAIGFDIDNQPRMAIHTVLDQ
;
A
#
# COMPACT_ATOMS: atom_id res chain seq x y z
N ARG A 1 22.30 -11.60 -23.06
CA ARG A 1 21.73 -10.29 -22.66
C ARG A 1 20.89 -10.48 -21.39
N ILE A 2 21.37 -9.97 -20.25
CA ILE A 2 20.80 -10.20 -18.91
C ILE A 2 19.52 -9.35 -18.66
N GLY A 3 19.31 -8.27 -19.43
CA GLY A 3 18.15 -7.38 -19.28
C GLY A 3 16.78 -8.00 -19.57
N LYS A 4 16.69 -9.14 -20.27
CA LYS A 4 15.41 -9.84 -20.52
C LYS A 4 14.88 -10.60 -19.30
N VAL A 5 15.73 -10.88 -18.31
CA VAL A 5 15.38 -11.71 -17.15
C VAL A 5 14.78 -10.87 -16.02
N ILE A 6 15.19 -9.60 -15.90
CA ILE A 6 14.73 -8.65 -14.88
C ILE A 6 13.19 -8.51 -14.84
N PRO A 7 12.48 -8.20 -15.96
CA PRO A 7 11.03 -8.04 -15.89
C PRO A 7 10.30 -9.35 -15.57
N ILE A 8 10.80 -10.49 -16.05
CA ILE A 8 10.22 -11.82 -15.78
C ILE A 8 10.43 -12.22 -14.32
N PHE A 9 11.59 -11.89 -13.74
CA PHE A 9 11.92 -12.17 -12.36
C PHE A 9 11.08 -11.32 -11.40
N THR A 10 10.99 -10.01 -11.65
CA THR A 10 10.18 -9.08 -10.84
C THR A 10 8.70 -9.43 -10.92
N ALA A 11 8.16 -9.73 -12.11
CA ALA A 11 6.76 -10.12 -12.26
C ALA A 11 6.43 -11.42 -11.52
N LYS A 12 7.32 -12.43 -11.58
CA LYS A 12 7.14 -13.69 -10.84
C LYS A 12 7.28 -13.50 -9.33
N HIS A 13 8.20 -12.66 -8.87
CA HIS A 13 8.35 -12.35 -7.44
C HIS A 13 7.17 -11.55 -6.91
N LEU A 14 6.67 -10.58 -7.67
CA LEU A 14 5.49 -9.81 -7.31
C LEU A 14 4.25 -10.71 -7.26
N ARG A 15 4.08 -11.62 -8.23
CA ARG A 15 2.98 -12.59 -8.20
C ARG A 15 3.05 -13.52 -6.99
N ASN A 16 4.23 -14.05 -6.66
CA ASN A 16 4.40 -14.90 -5.49
C ASN A 16 4.27 -14.12 -4.18
N PHE A 17 4.70 -12.86 -4.14
CA PHE A 17 4.51 -11.96 -3.00
C PHE A 17 3.03 -11.65 -2.77
N CYS A 18 2.29 -11.29 -3.83
CA CYS A 18 0.84 -11.08 -3.77
C CYS A 18 0.09 -12.35 -3.40
N ALA A 19 0.46 -13.51 -3.96
CA ALA A 19 -0.14 -14.79 -3.60
C ALA A 19 0.17 -15.18 -2.14
N ARG A 20 1.38 -14.88 -1.65
CA ARG A 20 1.77 -15.11 -0.25
C ARG A 20 1.05 -14.16 0.71
N LEU A 21 0.84 -12.89 0.31
CA LEU A 21 0.01 -11.94 1.05
C LEU A 21 -1.44 -12.44 1.13
N PHE A 22 -2.04 -12.83 0.01
CA PHE A 22 -3.41 -13.33 -0.03
C PHE A 22 -3.59 -14.58 0.83
N TYR A 23 -2.69 -15.56 0.72
CA TYR A 23 -2.85 -16.84 1.41
C TYR A 23 -2.55 -16.76 2.91
N CYS A 24 -1.53 -15.99 3.32
CA CYS A 24 -1.19 -15.85 4.74
C CYS A 24 -2.16 -14.91 5.48
N TYR A 25 -2.69 -13.87 4.85
CA TYR A 25 -3.47 -12.84 5.54
C TYR A 25 -4.98 -12.88 5.31
N PHE A 26 -5.46 -13.48 4.20
CA PHE A 26 -6.90 -13.51 3.90
C PHE A 26 -7.60 -14.78 4.41
N LEU A 27 -6.88 -15.91 4.54
CA LEU A 27 -7.47 -17.21 4.87
C LEU A 27 -7.14 -17.75 6.27
N ARG A 28 -6.10 -17.24 6.97
CA ARG A 28 -5.63 -17.83 8.23
C ARG A 28 -5.96 -17.00 9.48
N ASP A 29 -5.76 -15.68 9.47
CA ASP A 29 -6.09 -14.77 10.59
C ASP A 29 -6.41 -13.35 10.06
N PHE A 30 -7.69 -13.02 9.86
CA PHE A 30 -8.12 -11.77 9.22
C PHE A 30 -8.00 -10.56 10.15
N HIS A 31 -6.86 -9.86 10.14
CA HIS A 31 -6.69 -8.58 10.85
C HIS A 31 -6.89 -7.37 9.94
N LEU A 32 -7.53 -6.32 10.46
CA LEU A 32 -7.84 -5.06 9.75
C LEU A 32 -6.62 -4.44 9.06
N ALA A 33 -5.44 -4.52 9.69
CA ALA A 33 -4.18 -4.02 9.16
C ALA A 33 -3.77 -4.64 7.80
N SER A 34 -4.25 -5.84 7.49
CA SER A 34 -3.96 -6.49 6.19
C SER A 34 -4.64 -5.77 5.04
N ILE A 35 -5.86 -5.27 5.25
CA ILE A 35 -6.60 -4.47 4.27
C ILE A 35 -5.91 -3.12 4.09
N GLU A 36 -5.46 -2.52 5.19
CA GLU A 36 -4.78 -1.22 5.19
C GLU A 36 -3.43 -1.28 4.44
N TRP A 37 -2.64 -2.34 4.66
CA TRP A 37 -1.37 -2.60 3.96
C TRP A 37 -1.55 -2.79 2.44
N LEU A 38 -2.72 -3.23 1.98
CA LEU A 38 -3.01 -3.38 0.55
C LEU A 38 -3.64 -2.12 -0.05
N ALA A 39 -4.66 -1.57 0.61
CA ALA A 39 -5.44 -0.44 0.15
C ALA A 39 -4.64 0.87 0.17
N GLY A 40 -3.79 1.07 1.19
CA GLY A 40 -2.96 2.28 1.34
C GLY A 40 -2.03 2.52 0.14
N PRO A 41 -1.12 1.59 -0.18
CA PRO A 41 -0.26 1.69 -1.35
C PRO A 41 -1.02 1.79 -2.67
N LEU A 42 -2.13 1.05 -2.82
CA LEU A 42 -2.96 1.12 -4.03
C LEU A 42 -3.51 2.53 -4.25
N LEU A 43 -4.06 3.15 -3.21
CA LEU A 43 -4.60 4.51 -3.28
C LEU A 43 -3.50 5.55 -3.49
N MET A 44 -2.31 5.37 -2.89
CA MET A 44 -1.18 6.26 -3.14
C MET A 44 -0.68 6.18 -4.59
N ILE A 45 -0.56 4.97 -5.14
CA ILE A 45 -0.17 4.76 -6.55
C ILE A 45 -1.24 5.36 -7.47
N PHE A 46 -2.52 5.13 -7.18
CA PHE A 46 -3.62 5.71 -7.95
C PHE A 46 -3.60 7.24 -7.90
N GLY A 47 -3.61 7.84 -6.72
CA GLY A 47 -3.61 9.30 -6.55
C GLY A 47 -2.36 9.96 -7.15
N GLY A 48 -1.19 9.34 -6.98
CA GLY A 48 0.07 9.82 -7.54
C GLY A 48 0.12 9.74 -9.07
N SER A 49 -0.26 8.61 -9.65
CA SER A 49 -0.28 8.44 -11.11
C SER A 49 -1.35 9.32 -11.78
N TYR A 50 -2.54 9.38 -11.20
CA TYR A 50 -3.63 10.23 -11.66
C TYR A 50 -3.24 11.72 -11.59
N GLY A 51 -2.73 12.18 -10.44
CA GLY A 51 -2.27 13.56 -10.27
C GLY A 51 -1.13 13.92 -11.21
N ALA A 52 -0.13 13.03 -11.37
CA ALA A 52 0.99 13.25 -12.27
C ALA A 52 0.54 13.34 -13.74
N SER A 53 -0.38 12.47 -14.18
CA SER A 53 -0.89 12.50 -15.55
C SER A 53 -1.64 13.79 -15.86
N HIS A 54 -2.47 14.27 -14.93
CA HIS A 54 -3.23 15.51 -15.11
C HIS A 54 -2.36 16.75 -15.01
N TRP A 55 -1.36 16.73 -14.12
CA TRP A 55 -0.37 17.80 -14.04
C TRP A 55 0.44 17.91 -15.34
N TYR A 56 0.89 16.78 -15.89
CA TYR A 56 1.59 16.77 -17.18
C TYR A 56 0.70 17.28 -18.31
N ALA A 57 -0.55 16.82 -18.41
CA ALA A 57 -1.50 17.29 -19.42
C ALA A 57 -1.80 18.79 -19.29
N SER A 58 -1.97 19.29 -18.06
CA SER A 58 -2.19 20.72 -17.79
C SER A 58 -0.98 21.56 -18.15
N SER A 59 0.23 21.05 -17.87
CA SER A 59 1.49 21.73 -18.21
C SER A 59 1.70 21.87 -19.73
N VAL A 60 1.22 20.91 -20.53
CA VAL A 60 1.35 20.95 -22.00
C VAL A 60 0.25 21.77 -22.66
N THR A 61 -0.99 21.66 -22.17
CA THR A 61 -2.16 22.32 -22.77
C THR A 61 -2.37 23.76 -22.29
N GLY A 62 -1.78 24.14 -21.15
CA GLY A 62 -2.04 25.42 -20.48
C GLY A 62 -3.43 25.52 -19.86
N ILE A 63 -4.22 24.44 -19.90
CA ILE A 63 -5.56 24.38 -19.30
C ILE A 63 -5.38 23.95 -17.85
N GLU A 64 -5.86 24.76 -16.91
CA GLU A 64 -5.78 24.45 -15.48
C GLU A 64 -6.59 23.19 -15.14
N ALA A 65 -6.02 22.32 -14.30
CA ALA A 65 -6.73 21.16 -13.78
C ALA A 65 -7.91 21.63 -12.92
N SER A 66 -9.09 21.02 -13.13
CA SER A 66 -10.27 21.37 -12.33
C SER A 66 -10.04 21.08 -10.85
N ALA A 67 -10.73 21.84 -9.98
CA ALA A 67 -10.67 21.62 -8.53
C ALA A 67 -10.97 20.16 -8.15
N GLY A 68 -11.92 19.52 -8.84
CA GLY A 68 -12.24 18.10 -8.64
C GLY A 68 -11.08 17.15 -8.97
N THR A 69 -10.30 17.44 -10.01
CA THR A 69 -9.13 16.62 -10.40
C THR A 69 -8.05 16.66 -9.33
N VAL A 70 -7.72 17.86 -8.85
CA VAL A 70 -6.74 18.07 -7.78
C VAL A 70 -7.21 17.42 -6.49
N MET A 71 -8.50 17.58 -6.15
CA MET A 71 -9.09 17.01 -4.95
C MET A 71 -9.10 15.47 -4.98
N LEU A 72 -9.43 14.86 -6.12
CA LEU A 72 -9.44 13.39 -6.26
C LEU A 72 -8.03 12.80 -6.14
N ALA A 73 -7.03 13.44 -6.75
CA ALA A 73 -5.62 13.07 -6.58
C ALA A 73 -5.17 13.21 -5.12
N GLY A 74 -5.43 14.37 -4.51
CA GLY A 74 -5.01 14.69 -3.15
C GLY A 74 -5.69 13.83 -2.09
N LEU A 75 -7.01 13.66 -2.15
CA LEU A 75 -7.77 12.82 -1.22
C LEU A 75 -7.33 11.36 -1.29
N SER A 76 -7.12 10.83 -2.50
CA SER A 76 -6.64 9.45 -2.67
C SER A 76 -5.25 9.26 -2.03
N LEU A 77 -4.35 10.24 -2.19
CA LEU A 77 -3.05 10.25 -1.55
C LEU A 77 -3.14 10.33 -0.01
N ILE A 78 -3.98 11.24 0.51
CA ILE A 78 -4.15 11.43 1.97
C ILE A 78 -4.75 10.18 2.61
N VAL A 79 -5.82 9.63 2.03
CA VAL A 79 -6.45 8.40 2.54
C VAL A 79 -5.49 7.22 2.44
N GLY A 80 -4.75 7.10 1.33
CA GLY A 80 -3.74 6.05 1.17
C GLY A 80 -2.64 6.13 2.24
N LEU A 81 -2.16 7.34 2.54
CA LEU A 81 -1.19 7.58 3.60
C LEU A 81 -1.75 7.25 4.99
N GLN A 82 -2.99 7.66 5.28
CA GLN A 82 -3.66 7.37 6.55
C GLN A 82 -3.79 5.87 6.79
N LEU A 83 -4.19 5.11 5.77
CA LEU A 83 -4.26 3.65 5.86
C LEU A 83 -2.88 3.03 6.12
N LEU A 84 -1.83 3.51 5.46
CA LEU A 84 -0.46 3.05 5.71
C LEU A 84 0.00 3.34 7.14
N LEU A 85 -0.28 4.53 7.66
CA LEU A 85 0.05 4.89 9.04
C LEU A 85 -0.73 4.03 10.04
N SER A 86 -2.01 3.75 9.77
CA SER A 86 -2.84 2.85 10.59
C SER A 86 -2.26 1.44 10.63
N ALA A 87 -1.85 0.92 9.46
CA ALA A 87 -1.26 -0.41 9.34
C ALA A 87 0.05 -0.54 10.15
N ILE A 88 0.90 0.48 10.07
CA ILE A 88 2.14 0.56 10.87
C ILE A 88 1.82 0.66 12.36
N GLY A 89 0.82 1.46 12.74
CA GLY A 89 0.35 1.57 14.12
C GLY A 89 -0.11 0.24 14.69
N PHE A 90 -0.86 -0.53 13.91
CA PHE A 90 -1.28 -1.88 14.30
C PHE A 90 -0.09 -2.80 14.53
N ASP A 91 0.91 -2.80 13.65
CA ASP A 91 2.11 -3.63 13.80
C ASP A 91 2.92 -3.25 15.06
N ILE A 92 2.95 -1.96 15.42
CA ILE A 92 3.58 -1.47 16.66
C ILE A 92 2.81 -1.96 17.90
N ASP A 93 1.48 -1.87 17.89
CA ASP A 93 0.66 -2.26 19.03
C ASP A 93 0.59 -3.77 19.23
N ASN A 94 0.80 -4.56 18.18
CA ASN A 94 0.77 -6.02 18.23
C ASN A 94 2.06 -6.65 18.80
N GLN A 95 3.01 -5.85 19.31
CA GLN A 95 4.17 -6.39 20.02
C GLN A 95 3.77 -6.97 21.40
N PRO A 96 4.18 -8.20 21.73
CA PRO A 96 3.88 -8.81 23.03
C PRO A 96 4.58 -8.05 24.15
N ARG A 97 3.79 -7.42 25.02
CA ARG A 97 4.27 -6.61 26.16
C ARG A 97 4.67 -7.46 27.37
N MET A 98 4.28 -8.73 27.41
CA MET A 98 4.56 -9.64 28.51
C MET A 98 5.50 -10.77 28.06
N ALA A 99 6.56 -10.99 28.83
CA ALA A 99 7.48 -12.11 28.61
C ALA A 99 6.79 -13.43 28.97
N ILE A 100 6.90 -14.42 28.08
CA ILE A 100 6.23 -15.73 28.19
C ILE A 100 6.74 -16.53 29.41
N HIS A 101 7.97 -16.25 29.87
CA HIS A 101 8.58 -16.92 31.02
C HIS A 101 7.77 -16.75 32.32
N THR A 102 7.04 -15.64 32.50
CA THR A 102 6.21 -15.44 33.70
C THR A 102 4.98 -16.36 33.72
N VAL A 103 4.55 -16.86 32.56
CA VAL A 103 3.33 -17.68 32.41
C VAL A 103 3.64 -19.19 32.43
N LEU A 104 4.91 -19.57 32.22
CA LEU A 104 5.35 -20.98 32.22
C LEU A 104 5.77 -21.50 33.60
N ASP A 105 6.04 -20.62 34.56
CA ASP A 105 6.41 -20.97 35.94
C ASP A 105 5.20 -21.01 36.91
N GLN A 106 3.96 -20.92 36.40
CA GLN A 106 2.70 -21.11 37.16
C GLN A 106 2.02 -22.42 36.78
#